data_AF-E5Y5U0-F1
#
_entry.id   AF-E5Y5U0-F1
#
_cell.length_a   1.000
_cell.length_b   1.000
_cell.length_c   1.000
_cell.angle_alpha   90.00
_cell.angle_beta   90.00
_cell.angle_gamma   90.00
#
_symmetry.space_group_name_H-M   'P 1'
#
loop_
_entity.id
_entity.type
_entity.pdbx_description
1 polymer ?
#
loop_
_entity_poly.entity_id
_entity_poly.type
_entity_poly.pdbx_seq_one_letter_code
_entity_poly.pdbx_strand_id
1 'polypeptide(L)'
;MTEREARKLAKEVVSDEYAVIDEIWNRRRVNYHSVAADYDRDTIKDINRKLPNLLVKNGGVALDELADEYGFESTCDLIDMFLAYTPKRVRLEQLVAQFLEENPQPSGDYDGDVPF
;
A
#
# COMPACT_ATOMS: atom_id res chain seq x y z
N MET A 1 -16.63 10.08 -15.17
CA MET A 1 -15.59 10.57 -14.22
C MET A 1 -14.38 11.03 -15.02
N THR A 2 -13.76 12.17 -14.70
CA THR A 2 -12.54 12.62 -15.40
C THR A 2 -11.27 11.97 -14.81
N GLU A 3 -10.19 11.86 -15.60
CA GLU A 3 -8.90 11.32 -15.12
C GLU A 3 -8.38 12.07 -13.88
N ARG A 4 -8.56 13.40 -13.83
CA ARG A 4 -8.15 14.22 -12.69
C ARG A 4 -8.92 13.87 -11.42
N GLU A 5 -10.21 13.59 -11.52
CA GLU A 5 -11.06 13.18 -10.39
C GLU A 5 -10.71 11.76 -9.93
N ALA A 6 -10.57 10.82 -10.87
CA ALA A 6 -10.15 9.45 -10.58
C ALA A 6 -8.79 9.43 -9.86
N ARG A 7 -7.84 10.25 -10.31
CA ARG A 7 -6.52 10.38 -9.67
C ARG A 7 -6.57 11.03 -8.30
N LYS A 8 -7.51 11.95 -8.06
CA LYS A 8 -7.72 12.53 -6.73
C LYS A 8 -8.27 11.49 -5.76
N LEU A 9 -9.30 10.75 -6.16
CA LEU A 9 -9.89 9.68 -5.36
C LEU A 9 -8.88 8.56 -5.09
N ALA A 10 -8.16 8.09 -6.12
CA ALA A 10 -7.14 7.07 -5.97
C ALA A 10 -6.03 7.50 -5.01
N LYS A 11 -5.64 8.78 -5.04
CA LYS A 11 -4.62 9.30 -4.11
C LYS A 11 -5.10 9.29 -2.66
N GLU A 12 -6.37 9.61 -2.41
CA GLU A 12 -6.98 9.58 -1.08
C GLU A 12 -7.02 8.14 -0.55
N VAL A 13 -7.54 7.20 -1.35
CA VAL A 13 -7.59 5.77 -1.00
C VAL A 13 -6.19 5.21 -0.72
N VAL A 14 -5.20 5.47 -1.58
CA VAL A 14 -3.81 5.01 -1.34
C VAL A 14 -3.20 5.66 -0.11
N SER A 15 -3.53 6.92 0.19
CA SER A 15 -3.02 7.58 1.40
C SER A 15 -3.51 6.86 2.65
N ASP A 16 -4.78 6.48 2.69
CA ASP A 16 -5.39 5.80 3.83
C ASP A 16 -4.94 4.33 3.92
N GLU A 17 -4.95 3.59 2.80
CA GLU A 17 -4.49 2.19 2.72
C GLU A 17 -3.05 2.03 3.23
N TYR A 18 -2.18 3.02 2.98
CA TYR A 18 -0.76 2.95 3.31
C TYR A 18 -0.38 3.72 4.58
N ALA A 19 -1.34 4.31 5.29
CA ALA A 19 -1.05 5.15 6.45
C ALA A 19 -0.27 4.38 7.53
N VAL A 20 -0.71 3.16 7.85
CA VAL A 20 -0.05 2.29 8.84
C VAL A 20 1.35 1.92 8.39
N ILE A 21 1.49 1.40 7.17
CA ILE A 21 2.80 0.95 6.69
C ILE A 21 3.79 2.10 6.53
N ASP A 22 3.32 3.31 6.22
CA ASP A 22 4.16 4.51 6.22
C ASP A 22 4.64 4.91 7.62
N GLU A 23 3.83 4.69 8.65
CA GLU A 23 4.13 5.14 10.02
C GLU A 23 5.21 4.28 10.68
N ILE A 24 4.90 3.00 10.99
CA ILE A 24 5.54 1.91 10.25
C ILE A 24 6.98 2.14 9.85
N TRP A 25 7.11 2.18 8.54
CA TRP A 25 8.33 2.33 7.83
C TRP A 25 9.01 3.64 8.23
N ASN A 26 8.40 4.81 8.10
CA ASN A 26 9.13 6.07 8.18
C ASN A 26 9.59 6.47 9.58
N ARG A 27 8.82 6.15 10.63
CA ARG A 27 9.03 6.69 11.99
C ARG A 27 9.49 5.63 12.98
N ARG A 28 8.79 4.50 13.04
CA ARG A 28 9.01 3.52 14.12
C ARG A 28 10.14 2.56 13.77
N ARG A 29 10.07 1.96 12.57
CA ARG A 29 10.95 0.87 12.11
C ARG A 29 10.82 -0.36 13.03
N VAL A 30 10.90 -1.55 12.46
CA VAL A 30 10.73 -2.79 13.22
C VAL A 30 12.08 -3.28 13.74
N ASN A 31 12.12 -3.72 14.99
CA ASN A 31 13.31 -4.34 15.55
C ASN A 31 13.62 -5.67 14.85
N TYR A 32 14.75 -5.72 14.16
CA TYR A 32 15.21 -6.90 13.42
C TYR A 32 15.25 -8.17 14.27
N HIS A 33 15.66 -8.06 15.55
CA HIS A 33 15.81 -9.22 16.41
C HIS A 33 14.46 -9.87 16.76
N SER A 34 13.39 -9.08 16.86
CA SER A 34 12.04 -9.62 17.06
C SER A 34 11.58 -10.43 15.84
N VAL A 35 11.86 -9.96 14.62
CA VAL A 35 11.51 -10.70 13.40
C VAL A 35 12.39 -11.93 13.23
N ALA A 36 13.69 -11.83 13.51
CA ALA A 36 14.63 -12.94 13.36
C ALA A 36 14.49 -14.04 14.43
N ALA A 37 13.68 -13.81 15.48
CA ALA A 37 13.36 -14.82 16.46
C ALA A 37 12.37 -15.86 15.90
N ASP A 38 11.36 -15.40 15.16
CA ASP A 38 10.23 -16.23 14.73
C ASP A 38 10.20 -16.52 13.22
N TYR A 39 10.93 -15.74 12.41
CA TYR A 39 10.93 -15.85 10.96
C TYR A 39 12.30 -16.18 10.37
N ASP A 40 12.29 -16.90 9.25
CA ASP A 40 13.49 -17.32 8.54
C ASP A 40 14.16 -16.16 7.78
N ARG A 41 15.39 -16.41 7.33
CA ARG A 41 16.21 -15.40 6.64
C ARG A 41 15.65 -15.02 5.26
N ASP A 42 14.94 -15.91 4.58
CA ASP A 42 14.39 -15.65 3.26
C ASP A 42 13.20 -14.69 3.37
N THR A 43 12.32 -14.90 4.35
CA THR A 43 11.25 -13.96 4.72
C THR A 43 11.80 -12.56 4.99
N ILE A 44 12.84 -12.46 5.84
CA ILE A 44 13.50 -11.19 6.16
C ILE A 44 14.13 -10.52 4.93
N LYS A 45 14.70 -11.31 4.02
CA LYS A 45 15.32 -10.82 2.78
C LYS A 45 14.25 -10.26 1.83
N ASP A 46 13.11 -10.92 1.73
CA ASP A 46 12.01 -10.48 0.88
C ASP A 46 11.36 -9.20 1.43
N ILE A 47 11.18 -9.09 2.75
CA ILE A 47 10.73 -7.85 3.39
C ILE A 47 11.71 -6.71 3.08
N ASN A 48 13.01 -6.90 3.27
CA ASN A 48 14.01 -5.85 3.00
C ASN A 48 14.08 -5.46 1.52
N ARG A 49 13.77 -6.38 0.61
CA ARG A 49 13.71 -6.08 -0.83
C ARG A 49 12.53 -5.17 -1.16
N LYS A 50 11.38 -5.39 -0.52
CA LYS A 50 10.15 -4.61 -0.74
C LYS A 50 10.15 -3.29 0.03
N LEU A 51 10.60 -3.33 1.27
CA LEU A 51 10.58 -2.25 2.25
C LEU A 51 12.00 -2.06 2.82
N PRO A 52 12.93 -1.47 2.06
CA PRO A 52 14.30 -1.29 2.49
C PRO A 52 14.38 -0.42 3.75
N ASN A 53 15.24 -0.80 4.70
CA ASN A 53 15.38 -0.15 6.01
C ASN A 53 14.12 -0.20 6.87
N LEU A 54 13.16 -1.09 6.63
CA LEU A 54 12.07 -1.33 7.58
C LEU A 54 12.60 -2.06 8.83
N LEU A 55 13.40 -3.11 8.62
CA LEU A 55 13.95 -3.94 9.68
C LEU A 55 15.33 -3.41 10.09
N VAL A 56 15.48 -2.99 11.34
CA VAL A 56 16.71 -2.37 11.85
C VAL A 56 17.12 -3.04 13.16
N LYS A 57 18.42 -3.27 13.37
CA LYS A 57 18.95 -3.95 14.58
C LYS A 57 18.48 -3.33 15.90
N ASN A 58 18.39 -2.00 15.93
CA ASN A 58 17.82 -1.23 17.04
C ASN A 58 16.56 -0.50 16.57
N GLY A 59 15.64 -1.21 15.89
CA GLY A 59 14.34 -0.68 15.50
C GLY A 59 13.56 -0.19 16.72
N GLY A 60 12.64 0.75 16.50
CA GLY A 60 11.98 1.46 17.59
C GLY A 60 10.99 0.62 18.38
N VAL A 61 10.43 -0.44 17.78
CA VAL A 61 9.38 -1.28 18.38
C VAL A 61 9.57 -2.73 17.92
N ALA A 62 9.21 -3.69 18.79
CA ALA A 62 9.20 -5.11 18.45
C ALA A 62 8.00 -5.48 17.55
N LEU A 63 8.08 -6.59 16.82
CA LEU A 63 7.05 -7.00 15.86
C LEU A 63 5.72 -7.35 16.54
N ASP A 64 5.77 -8.05 17.66
CA ASP A 64 4.63 -8.40 18.51
C ASP A 64 3.93 -7.17 19.07
N GLU A 65 4.71 -6.22 19.62
CA GLU A 65 4.17 -4.95 20.10
C GLU A 65 3.47 -4.15 18.98
N LEU A 66 4.01 -4.16 17.75
CA LEU A 66 3.37 -3.52 16.61
C LEU A 66 2.09 -4.25 16.19
N ALA A 67 2.09 -5.58 16.19
CA ALA A 67 0.91 -6.36 15.87
C ALA A 67 -0.23 -6.02 16.84
N ASP A 68 0.07 -5.99 18.14
CA ASP A 68 -0.89 -5.63 19.18
C ASP A 68 -1.37 -4.17 19.08
N GLU A 69 -0.45 -3.21 18.85
CA GLU A 69 -0.77 -1.78 18.78
C GLU A 69 -1.70 -1.46 17.60
N TYR A 70 -1.48 -2.10 16.46
CA TYR A 70 -2.30 -1.89 15.26
C TYR A 70 -3.47 -2.87 15.13
N GLY A 71 -3.65 -3.77 16.11
CA GLY A 71 -4.79 -4.68 16.19
C GLY A 71 -4.76 -5.83 15.17
N PHE A 72 -3.57 -6.28 14.76
CA PHE A 72 -3.42 -7.50 13.98
C PHE A 72 -3.70 -8.73 14.85
N GLU A 73 -4.31 -9.76 14.27
CA GLU A 73 -4.62 -11.00 14.98
C GLU A 73 -3.35 -11.78 15.35
N SER A 74 -2.30 -11.62 14.55
CA SER A 74 -0.98 -12.20 14.79
C SER A 74 0.14 -11.39 14.16
N THR A 75 1.38 -11.66 14.61
CA THR A 75 2.60 -11.19 13.94
C THR A 75 2.70 -11.69 12.50
N CYS A 76 2.12 -12.85 12.18
CA CYS A 76 2.08 -13.39 10.83
C CYS A 76 1.27 -12.48 9.90
N ASP A 77 0.13 -11.94 10.34
CA ASP A 77 -0.68 -11.03 9.51
C ASP A 77 0.08 -9.75 9.17
N LEU A 78 0.86 -9.25 10.14
CA LEU A 78 1.72 -8.08 9.92
C LEU A 78 2.87 -8.39 8.93
N ILE A 79 3.49 -9.57 9.03
CA ILE A 79 4.50 -10.02 8.06
C ILE A 79 3.89 -10.20 6.67
N ASP A 80 2.71 -10.82 6.57
CA ASP A 80 1.99 -11.00 5.30
C ASP A 80 1.65 -9.66 4.68
N MET A 81 1.29 -8.65 5.48
CA MET A 81 1.10 -7.27 4.99
C MET A 81 2.41 -6.70 4.41
N PHE A 82 3.55 -6.88 5.10
CA PHE A 82 4.85 -6.42 4.57
C PHE A 82 5.25 -7.15 3.29
N LEU A 83 4.99 -8.46 3.23
CA LEU A 83 5.26 -9.27 2.05
C LEU A 83 4.28 -8.95 0.91
N ALA A 84 3.03 -8.57 1.17
CA ALA A 84 2.08 -8.15 0.16
C ALA A 84 2.31 -6.72 -0.35
N TYR A 85 3.28 -5.99 0.21
CA TYR A 85 3.56 -4.60 -0.14
C TYR A 85 3.75 -4.41 -1.64
N THR A 86 2.96 -3.49 -2.18
CA THR A 86 3.06 -3.00 -3.56
C THR A 86 3.44 -1.52 -3.51
N PRO A 87 4.37 -1.04 -4.35
CA PRO A 87 4.71 0.38 -4.36
C PRO A 87 3.48 1.26 -4.63
N LYS A 88 3.29 2.32 -3.83
CA LYS A 88 2.15 3.24 -3.93
C LYS A 88 1.85 3.73 -5.34
N ARG A 89 2.89 3.96 -6.13
CA ARG A 89 2.74 4.40 -7.53
C ARG A 89 1.97 3.37 -8.35
N VAL A 90 2.32 2.08 -8.22
CA VAL A 90 1.66 0.98 -8.94
C VAL A 90 0.22 0.86 -8.47
N ARG A 91 -0.03 0.91 -7.15
CA ARG A 91 -1.38 0.84 -6.60
C ARG A 91 -2.27 2.02 -7.03
N LEU A 92 -1.70 3.23 -7.09
CA LEU A 92 -2.40 4.41 -7.55
C LEU A 92 -2.79 4.30 -9.03
N GLU A 93 -1.87 3.84 -9.89
CA GLU A 93 -2.15 3.64 -11.32
C GLU A 93 -3.25 2.58 -11.53
N GLN A 94 -3.25 1.50 -10.74
CA GLN A 94 -4.32 0.48 -10.74
C GLN A 94 -5.69 1.05 -10.36
N LEU A 95 -5.76 1.83 -9.28
CA LEU A 95 -7.02 2.44 -8.84
C LEU A 95 -7.53 3.49 -9.83
N VAL A 96 -6.64 4.27 -10.44
CA VAL A 96 -7.01 5.21 -11.50
C VAL A 96 -7.62 4.47 -12.69
N ALA A 97 -7.01 3.36 -13.13
CA ALA A 97 -7.55 2.54 -14.21
C ALA A 97 -8.93 1.96 -13.84
N GLN A 98 -9.07 1.41 -12.63
CA GLN A 98 -10.33 0.86 -12.13
C GLN A 98 -11.46 1.91 -12.12
N PHE A 99 -11.21 3.11 -11.59
CA PHE A 99 -12.22 4.17 -11.54
C PHE A 99 -12.63 4.69 -12.92
N LEU A 100 -11.72 4.66 -13.90
CA LEU A 100 -12.00 5.03 -15.28
C LEU A 100 -12.79 3.94 -16.03
N GLU A 101 -12.51 2.66 -15.78
CA GLU A 101 -13.27 1.54 -16.33
C GLU A 101 -14.69 1.47 -15.77
N GLU A 102 -14.87 1.73 -14.47
CA GLU A 102 -16.19 1.74 -13.81
C GLU A 102 -17.03 2.98 -14.21
N ASN A 103 -16.39 4.04 -14.70
CA ASN A 103 -17.05 5.26 -15.17
C ASN A 103 -16.57 5.64 -16.56
N PRO A 104 -16.94 4.87 -17.61
CA PRO A 104 -16.55 5.18 -18.97
C PRO A 104 -16.96 6.63 -19.28
N GLN A 105 -16.02 7.40 -19.82
CA GLN A 105 -16.33 8.72 -20.35
C GLN A 105 -17.46 8.52 -21.38
N PRO A 106 -18.58 9.29 -21.32
CA PRO A 106 -19.53 9.26 -22.42
C PRO A 106 -18.75 9.62 -23.68
N SER A 107 -18.70 8.69 -24.64
CA SER A 107 -18.17 8.94 -25.97
C SER A 107 -18.94 10.15 -26.51
N GLY A 108 -18.26 11.29 -26.53
CA GLY A 108 -18.79 12.51 -27.12
C GLY A 108 -18.82 12.39 -28.63
N ASP A 109 -19.70 11.54 -29.15
CA ASP A 109 -20.14 11.57 -30.53
C ASP A 109 -21.43 12.39 -30.58
N TYR A 110 -21.30 13.69 -30.35
CA TYR A 110 -22.24 14.68 -30.85
C TYR A 110 -21.58 15.35 -32.05
N ASP A 111 -21.86 14.83 -33.25
CA ASP A 111 -21.84 15.65 -34.46
C ASP A 111 -22.80 15.04 -35.49
N GLY A 112 -23.80 15.83 -35.90
CA GLY A 112 -24.82 15.39 -36.85
C GLY A 112 -26.22 15.97 -36.64
N ASP A 113 -26.35 17.21 -36.15
CA ASP A 113 -27.50 18.03 -36.53
C ASP A 113 -27.40 18.25 -38.05
N VAL A 114 -28.09 17.41 -38.83
CA VAL A 114 -28.22 17.58 -40.28
C VAL A 114 -29.54 18.31 -40.52
N PRO A 115 -29.53 19.61 -40.88
CA PRO A 115 -30.74 20.27 -41.32
C PRO A 115 -31.00 19.90 -42.79
N PHE A 116 -32.19 19.37 -43.07
CA PHE A 116 -32.83 19.44 -44.39
C PHE A 116 -34.34 19.68 -44.23
#